data_AF-D8FDB9-F1
#
_entry.id   AF-D8FDB9-F1
#
_cell.length_a   1.000
_cell.length_b   1.000
_cell.length_c   1.000
_cell.angle_alpha   90.00
_cell.angle_beta   90.00
_cell.angle_gamma   90.00
#
_symmetry.space_group_name_H-M   'P 1'
#
loop_
_entity.id
_entity.type
_entity.pdbx_description
1 polymer ?
#
loop_
_entity_poly.entity_id
_entity_poly.type
_entity_poly.pdbx_seq_one_letter_code
_entity_poly.pdbx_strand_id
1 'polypeptide(L)'
;MTKTLPPKQRLVSLFSQAPCWMIKPLAAEMQYAIPSVRRFLAETGYYSSFTHNGSWYTLRSIPRFGRNGLWFYRDIGFSRAGTLTKTLVSLISGSPSGMSAEMLGNTLQCRCHGLLANLWRKGNITREKVGRCQVYFASDPHKSANQRRALAAQHHRK
;
A
#
# COMPACT_ATOMS: atom_id res chain seq x y z
N MET A 1 -10.63 41.91 -3.35
CA MET A 1 -10.58 40.97 -4.49
C MET A 1 -9.87 39.70 -4.05
N THR A 2 -10.61 38.61 -3.78
CA THR A 2 -10.00 37.32 -3.46
C THR A 2 -9.41 36.74 -4.76
N LYS A 3 -8.09 36.75 -4.91
CA LYS A 3 -7.43 36.05 -6.02
C LYS A 3 -7.77 34.57 -5.94
N THR A 4 -8.53 34.07 -6.90
CA THR A 4 -8.78 32.62 -7.05
C THR A 4 -7.44 31.94 -7.31
N LEU A 5 -7.04 31.03 -6.41
CA LEU A 5 -5.81 30.27 -6.59
C LEU A 5 -5.92 29.38 -7.85
N PRO A 6 -4.84 29.25 -8.64
CA PRO A 6 -4.70 28.22 -9.65
C PRO A 6 -5.11 26.84 -9.12
N PRO A 7 -5.75 25.96 -9.91
CA PRO A 7 -6.32 24.70 -9.42
C PRO A 7 -5.34 23.81 -8.63
N LYS A 8 -4.07 23.74 -9.05
CA LYS A 8 -3.01 23.00 -8.35
C LYS A 8 -2.67 23.60 -6.99
N GLN A 9 -2.62 24.93 -6.88
CA GLN A 9 -2.36 25.60 -5.61
C GLN A 9 -3.55 25.45 -4.65
N ARG A 10 -4.78 25.52 -5.17
CA ARG A 10 -5.99 25.22 -4.39
C ARG A 10 -5.97 23.78 -3.89
N LEU A 11 -5.62 22.81 -4.75
CA LEU A 11 -5.46 21.41 -4.37
C LEU A 11 -4.48 21.26 -3.19
N VAL A 12 -3.26 21.80 -3.32
CA VAL A 12 -2.24 21.75 -2.26
C VAL A 12 -2.74 22.39 -0.95
N SER A 13 -3.45 23.51 -1.03
CA SER A 13 -4.04 24.20 0.14
C SER A 13 -5.12 23.38 0.85
N LEU A 14 -5.93 22.60 0.12
CA LEU A 14 -6.91 21.70 0.75
C LEU A 14 -6.21 20.53 1.46
N PHE A 15 -5.09 20.06 0.91
CA PHE A 15 -4.31 18.97 1.49
C PHE A 15 -3.46 19.39 2.70
N SER A 16 -3.25 20.70 2.94
CA SER A 16 -2.66 21.18 4.20
C SER A 16 -3.67 21.19 5.36
N GLN A 17 -4.97 21.25 5.06
CA GLN A 17 -6.05 21.21 6.05
C GLN A 17 -6.39 19.77 6.46
N ALA A 18 -6.39 18.85 5.50
CA ALA A 18 -6.55 17.42 5.75
C ALA A 18 -5.59 16.60 4.86
N PRO A 19 -4.86 15.63 5.44
CA PRO A 19 -3.78 14.93 4.71
C PRO A 19 -4.29 13.94 3.65
N CYS A 20 -5.56 13.53 3.74
CA CYS A 20 -6.19 12.54 2.87
C CYS A 20 -7.62 12.96 2.53
N TRP A 21 -8.03 12.75 1.28
CA TRP A 21 -9.37 13.09 0.80
C TRP A 21 -9.98 11.97 -0.04
N MET A 22 -11.30 11.78 0.06
CA MET A 22 -12.06 11.06 -0.96
C MET A 22 -12.33 11.97 -2.16
N ILE A 23 -12.49 11.39 -3.35
CA ILE A 23 -12.60 12.17 -4.58
C ILE A 23 -13.86 13.05 -4.66
N LYS A 24 -15.01 12.59 -4.14
CA LYS A 24 -16.28 13.34 -4.21
C LYS A 24 -16.25 14.60 -3.33
N PRO A 25 -15.91 14.52 -2.02
CA PRO A 25 -15.75 15.71 -1.19
C PRO A 25 -14.68 16.66 -1.73
N LEU A 26 -13.53 16.14 -2.18
CA LEU A 26 -12.48 16.97 -2.75
C LEU A 26 -12.95 17.75 -3.99
N ALA A 27 -13.73 17.11 -4.87
CA ALA A 27 -14.32 17.75 -6.04
C ALA A 27 -15.30 18.88 -5.66
N ALA A 28 -16.12 18.66 -4.63
CA ALA A 28 -17.02 19.68 -4.09
C ALA A 28 -16.23 20.89 -3.53
N GLU A 29 -15.22 20.64 -2.70
CA GLU A 29 -14.36 21.68 -2.11
C GLU A 29 -13.56 22.46 -3.16
N MET A 30 -13.13 21.79 -4.23
CA MET A 30 -12.45 22.43 -5.35
C MET A 30 -13.42 23.18 -6.28
N GLN A 31 -14.72 22.87 -6.24
CA GLN A 31 -15.75 23.31 -7.19
C GLN A 31 -15.41 22.92 -8.64
N TYR A 32 -14.93 21.69 -8.82
CA TYR A 32 -14.62 21.11 -10.13
C TYR A 32 -15.30 19.76 -10.28
N ALA A 33 -15.58 19.37 -11.53
CA ALA A 33 -16.01 18.01 -11.82
C ALA A 33 -14.94 16.97 -11.42
N ILE A 34 -15.37 15.78 -11.01
CA ILE A 34 -14.50 14.68 -10.59
C ILE A 34 -13.37 14.37 -11.60
N PRO A 35 -13.62 14.30 -12.93
CA PRO A 35 -12.55 14.05 -13.90
C PRO A 35 -11.46 15.13 -13.89
N SER A 36 -11.83 16.40 -13.71
CA SER A 36 -10.88 17.52 -13.62
C SER A 36 -9.99 17.41 -12.38
N VAL A 37 -10.57 17.07 -11.22
CA VAL A 37 -9.80 16.87 -9.99
C VAL A 37 -8.85 15.68 -10.09
N ARG A 38 -9.28 14.57 -10.71
CA ARG A 38 -8.40 13.43 -10.98
C ARG A 38 -7.21 13.82 -11.86
N ARG A 39 -7.44 14.65 -12.88
CA ARG A 39 -6.37 15.20 -13.72
C ARG A 39 -5.40 16.05 -12.90
N PHE A 40 -5.90 16.97 -12.07
CA PHE A 40 -5.03 17.81 -11.22
C PHE A 40 -4.21 16.99 -10.21
N LEU A 41 -4.82 15.96 -9.61
CA LEU A 41 -4.11 15.00 -8.75
C LEU A 41 -2.99 14.31 -9.52
N ALA A 42 -3.27 13.78 -10.72
CA ALA A 42 -2.29 13.08 -11.55
C ALA A 42 -1.10 13.99 -11.91
N GLU A 43 -1.38 15.23 -12.32
CA GLU A 43 -0.35 16.22 -12.66
C GLU A 43 0.49 16.67 -11.45
N THR A 44 -0.10 16.71 -10.25
CA THR A 44 0.60 17.08 -9.01
C THR A 44 1.37 15.90 -8.41
N GLY A 45 0.94 14.68 -8.73
CA GLY A 45 1.44 13.45 -8.13
C GLY A 45 0.72 13.11 -6.83
N TYR A 46 0.14 11.91 -6.79
CA TYR A 46 -0.61 11.41 -5.64
C TYR A 46 -0.34 9.92 -5.37
N TYR A 47 -0.76 9.48 -4.19
CA TYR A 47 -0.99 8.07 -3.84
C TYR A 47 -2.47 7.85 -3.59
N SER A 48 -2.99 6.69 -4.00
CA SER A 48 -4.29 6.19 -3.55
C SER A 48 -4.09 5.20 -2.41
N SER A 49 -5.05 5.10 -1.50
CA SER A 49 -5.00 4.10 -0.44
C SER A 49 -5.00 2.68 -1.01
N PHE A 50 -4.39 1.73 -0.32
CA PHE A 50 -4.60 0.30 -0.59
C PHE A 50 -5.77 -0.26 0.23
N THR A 51 -6.13 0.40 1.33
CA THR A 51 -7.34 0.15 2.12
C THR A 51 -8.55 0.81 1.46
N HIS A 52 -9.76 0.52 1.97
CA HIS A 52 -10.99 1.20 1.57
C HIS A 52 -11.24 1.19 0.05
N ASN A 53 -10.83 0.12 -0.65
CA ASN A 53 -10.95 -0.02 -2.10
C ASN A 53 -10.29 1.13 -2.90
N GLY A 54 -9.24 1.76 -2.37
CA GLY A 54 -8.54 2.86 -3.04
C GLY A 54 -9.33 4.15 -3.19
N SER A 55 -10.30 4.36 -2.31
CA SER A 55 -11.18 5.54 -2.32
C SER A 55 -10.54 6.82 -1.78
N TRP A 56 -9.41 6.71 -1.08
CA TRP A 56 -8.69 7.85 -0.50
C TRP A 56 -7.46 8.22 -1.31
N TYR A 57 -7.20 9.53 -1.39
CA TYR A 57 -6.10 10.14 -2.12
C TYR A 57 -5.26 11.01 -1.17
N THR A 58 -3.94 11.00 -1.35
CA THR A 58 -2.98 11.89 -0.67
C THR A 58 -1.92 12.36 -1.65
N LEU A 59 -1.42 13.59 -1.50
CA LEU A 59 -0.34 14.11 -2.36
C LEU A 59 0.98 13.43 -2.03
N ARG A 60 1.87 13.26 -3.02
CA ARG A 60 3.17 12.58 -2.81
C ARG A 60 4.04 13.21 -1.73
N SER A 61 3.88 14.50 -1.46
CA SER A 61 4.63 15.25 -0.46
C SER A 61 4.24 14.97 1.00
N ILE A 62 3.10 14.30 1.24
CA ILE A 62 2.53 14.15 2.58
C ILE A 62 2.99 12.87 3.29
N PRO A 63 2.90 11.67 2.68
CA PRO A 63 3.23 10.44 3.40
C PRO A 63 4.70 10.36 3.81
N ARG A 64 4.94 10.10 5.09
CA ARG A 64 6.25 9.69 5.61
C ARG A 64 6.26 8.17 5.73
N PHE A 65 6.60 7.50 4.63
CA PHE A 65 6.63 6.04 4.57
C PHE A 65 7.69 5.46 5.52
N GLY A 66 7.29 4.45 6.29
CA GLY A 66 8.20 3.67 7.11
C GLY A 66 9.12 2.76 6.29
N ARG A 67 9.99 2.00 6.98
CA ARG A 67 10.93 1.05 6.35
C ARG A 67 10.24 -0.01 5.49
N ASN A 68 9.03 -0.41 5.86
CA ASN A 68 8.21 -1.35 5.10
C ASN A 68 7.49 -0.71 3.89
N GLY A 69 7.71 0.58 3.63
CA GLY A 69 7.08 1.30 2.53
C GLY A 69 5.61 1.63 2.76
N LEU A 70 5.11 1.48 3.99
CA LEU A 70 3.74 1.78 4.38
C LEU A 70 3.65 3.10 5.14
N TRP A 71 2.53 3.79 4.96
CA TRP A 71 2.14 4.95 5.75
C TRP A 71 0.66 4.84 6.04
N PHE A 72 0.28 5.04 7.30
CA PHE A 72 -1.11 5.02 7.73
C PHE A 72 -1.49 6.39 8.27
N TYR A 73 -2.67 6.84 7.87
CA TYR A 73 -3.37 7.94 8.52
C TYR A 73 -4.64 7.37 9.13
N ARG A 74 -4.64 7.19 10.46
CA ARG A 74 -5.67 6.41 11.17
C ARG A 74 -5.75 4.99 10.59
N ASP A 75 -6.91 4.59 10.10
CA ASP A 75 -7.21 3.30 9.45
C ASP A 75 -7.00 3.31 7.93
N ILE A 76 -6.54 4.42 7.34
CA ILE A 76 -6.31 4.55 5.90
C ILE A 76 -4.84 4.26 5.60
N GLY A 77 -4.59 3.15 4.91
CA GLY A 77 -3.26 2.70 4.54
C GLY A 77 -2.85 3.08 3.12
N PHE A 78 -1.64 3.60 2.96
CA PHE A 78 -0.97 3.90 1.70
C PHE A 78 0.35 3.15 1.58
N SER A 79 0.75 2.88 0.35
CA SER A 79 1.98 2.14 0.04
C SER A 79 2.75 2.79 -1.08
N ARG A 80 4.08 2.80 -0.96
CA ARG A 80 4.97 3.20 -2.06
C ARG A 80 4.78 2.34 -3.31
N ALA A 81 4.37 1.07 -3.12
CA ALA A 81 4.10 0.15 -4.21
C ALA A 81 2.72 0.38 -4.88
N GLY A 82 1.88 1.25 -4.32
CA GLY A 82 0.55 1.58 -4.83
C GLY A 82 -0.51 0.59 -4.34
N THR A 83 -0.99 -0.29 -5.24
CA THR A 83 -2.14 -1.15 -4.96
C THR A 83 -1.86 -2.18 -3.86
N LEU A 84 -2.92 -2.71 -3.23
CA LEU A 84 -2.80 -3.75 -2.20
C LEU A 84 -2.02 -4.98 -2.70
N THR A 85 -2.29 -5.41 -3.94
CA THR A 85 -1.60 -6.52 -4.58
C THR A 85 -0.10 -6.28 -4.73
N LYS A 86 0.30 -5.10 -5.24
CA LYS A 86 1.73 -4.73 -5.36
C LYS A 86 2.39 -4.59 -3.99
N THR A 87 1.64 -4.10 -3.01
CA THR A 87 2.10 -3.94 -1.63
C THR A 87 2.40 -5.29 -0.99
N LEU A 88 1.51 -6.28 -1.12
CA LEU A 88 1.74 -7.64 -0.63
C LEU A 88 3.02 -8.24 -1.22
N VAL A 89 3.19 -8.15 -2.55
CA VAL A 89 4.40 -8.65 -3.23
C VAL A 89 5.65 -7.93 -2.73
N SER A 90 5.59 -6.60 -2.56
CA SER A 90 6.71 -5.80 -2.04
C SER A 90 7.08 -6.18 -0.60
N LEU A 91 6.10 -6.37 0.29
CA LEU A 91 6.34 -6.77 1.68
C LEU A 91 6.96 -8.17 1.75
N ILE A 92 6.39 -9.13 1.01
CA ILE A 92 6.87 -10.52 0.97
C ILE A 92 8.29 -10.55 0.40
N SER A 93 8.55 -9.82 -0.69
CA SER A 93 9.86 -9.80 -1.34
C SER A 93 10.93 -9.07 -0.52
N GLY A 94 10.53 -8.12 0.32
CA GLY A 94 11.41 -7.39 1.23
C GLY A 94 11.62 -8.08 2.59
N SER A 95 10.86 -9.13 2.90
CA SER A 95 10.99 -9.84 4.16
C SER A 95 12.27 -10.70 4.19
N PRO A 96 13.02 -10.73 5.31
CA PRO A 96 14.18 -11.60 5.45
C PRO A 96 13.87 -13.10 5.43
N SER A 97 12.71 -13.52 5.95
CA SER A 97 12.34 -14.94 6.12
C SER A 97 10.95 -15.28 5.56
N GLY A 98 10.44 -14.47 4.63
CA GLY A 98 9.06 -14.57 4.16
C GLY A 98 8.07 -14.02 5.21
N MET A 99 6.77 -14.14 4.94
CA MET A 99 5.74 -13.66 5.86
C MET A 99 4.54 -14.60 5.89
N SER A 100 3.95 -14.80 7.07
CA SER A 100 2.68 -15.51 7.19
C SER A 100 1.50 -14.62 6.80
N ALA A 101 0.35 -15.22 6.50
CA ALA A 101 -0.88 -14.46 6.24
C ALA A 101 -1.29 -13.57 7.44
N GLU A 102 -1.04 -14.03 8.66
CA GLU A 102 -1.30 -13.28 9.89
C GLU A 102 -0.38 -12.07 10.02
N MET A 103 0.94 -12.25 9.82
CA MET A 103 1.90 -11.14 9.83
C MET A 103 1.51 -10.07 8.79
N LEU A 104 1.12 -10.50 7.59
CA LEU A 104 0.70 -9.60 6.52
C LEU A 104 -0.62 -8.90 6.88
N GLY A 105 -1.59 -9.62 7.43
CA GLY A 105 -2.87 -9.05 7.88
C GLY A 105 -2.69 -8.00 8.97
N ASN A 106 -1.83 -8.29 9.96
CA ASN A 106 -1.50 -7.36 11.04
C ASN A 106 -0.76 -6.13 10.51
N THR A 107 0.19 -6.32 9.59
CA THR A 107 0.98 -5.22 8.98
C THR A 107 0.13 -4.30 8.12
N LEU A 108 -0.82 -4.86 7.37
CA LEU A 108 -1.69 -4.13 6.44
C LEU A 108 -2.98 -3.63 7.09
N GLN A 109 -3.29 -4.08 8.30
CA GLN A 109 -4.55 -3.83 8.99
C GLN A 109 -5.78 -4.26 8.17
N CYS A 110 -5.64 -5.28 7.31
CA CYS A 110 -6.74 -5.79 6.48
C CYS A 110 -6.61 -7.28 6.17
N ARG A 111 -7.73 -7.96 5.92
CA ARG A 111 -7.74 -9.37 5.52
C ARG A 111 -7.18 -9.53 4.10
N CYS A 112 -6.14 -10.37 3.94
CA CYS A 112 -5.46 -10.55 2.65
C CYS A 112 -5.43 -12.00 2.12
N HIS A 113 -6.07 -12.96 2.83
CA HIS A 113 -6.04 -14.39 2.48
C HIS A 113 -6.45 -14.70 1.03
N GLY A 114 -7.57 -14.13 0.56
CA GLY A 114 -8.05 -14.35 -0.81
C GLY A 114 -7.09 -13.78 -1.87
N LEU A 115 -6.49 -12.62 -1.60
CA LEU A 115 -5.48 -12.01 -2.49
C LEU A 115 -4.19 -12.82 -2.52
N LEU A 116 -3.74 -13.34 -1.38
CA LEU A 116 -2.57 -14.21 -1.30
C LEU A 116 -2.76 -15.50 -2.09
N ALA A 117 -3.94 -16.13 -2.00
CA ALA A 117 -4.25 -17.29 -2.82
C ALA A 117 -4.20 -16.97 -4.32
N ASN A 118 -4.76 -15.82 -4.73
CA ASN A 118 -4.72 -15.38 -6.13
C ASN A 118 -3.29 -15.07 -6.62
N LEU A 119 -2.48 -14.38 -5.80
CA LEU A 119 -1.08 -14.07 -6.11
C LEU A 119 -0.24 -15.34 -6.28
N TRP A 120 -0.45 -16.32 -5.41
CA TRP A 120 0.23 -17.62 -5.50
C TRP A 120 -0.15 -18.36 -6.78
N ARG A 121 -1.45 -18.47 -7.10
CA ARG A 121 -1.91 -19.12 -8.34
C ARG A 121 -1.35 -18.46 -9.61
N LYS A 122 -1.15 -17.15 -9.58
CA LYS A 122 -0.56 -16.38 -10.68
C LYS A 122 0.97 -16.43 -10.72
N GLY A 123 1.62 -17.16 -9.81
CA GLY A 123 3.08 -17.25 -9.75
C GLY A 123 3.80 -15.98 -9.27
N ASN A 124 3.06 -15.00 -8.73
CA ASN A 124 3.65 -13.75 -8.25
C ASN A 124 4.35 -13.90 -6.89
N ILE A 125 4.03 -14.96 -6.15
CA ILE A 125 4.65 -15.35 -4.88
C ILE A 125 4.69 -16.86 -4.79
N THR A 126 5.61 -17.40 -4.00
CA THR A 126 5.62 -18.81 -3.63
C THR A 126 5.13 -18.98 -2.19
N ARG A 127 4.72 -20.20 -1.81
CA ARG A 127 4.32 -20.50 -0.43
C ARG A 127 4.84 -21.85 0.02
N GLU A 128 4.95 -22.03 1.33
CA GLU A 128 5.26 -23.29 1.98
C GLU A 128 4.43 -23.44 3.25
N LYS A 129 4.06 -24.67 3.59
CA LYS A 129 3.43 -24.98 4.87
C LYS A 129 4.53 -25.15 5.91
N VAL A 130 4.52 -24.31 6.95
CA VAL A 130 5.45 -24.37 8.07
C VAL A 130 4.64 -24.58 9.34
N GLY A 131 4.70 -25.81 9.88
CA GLY A 131 3.83 -26.24 10.97
C GLY A 131 2.34 -26.14 10.61
N ARG A 132 1.62 -25.30 11.34
CA ARG A 132 0.17 -25.04 11.12
C ARG A 132 -0.10 -23.85 10.20
N CYS A 133 0.93 -23.11 9.79
CA CYS A 133 0.79 -21.85 9.06
C CYS A 133 1.26 -21.97 7.60
N GLN A 134 0.75 -21.09 6.74
CA GLN A 134 1.29 -20.88 5.40
C GLN A 134 2.23 -19.67 5.44
N VAL A 135 3.47 -19.86 5.00
CA VAL A 135 4.45 -18.78 4.84
C VAL A 135 4.64 -18.50 3.36
N TYR A 136 4.60 -17.22 3.01
CA TYR A 136 4.73 -16.73 1.65
C TYR A 136 6.12 -16.14 1.42
N PHE A 137 6.68 -16.39 0.25
CA PHE A 137 8.02 -16.01 -0.15
C PHE A 137 7.99 -15.33 -1.52
N ALA A 138 9.10 -14.66 -1.85
CA ALA A 138 9.29 -14.07 -3.17
C ALA A 138 9.08 -15.10 -4.29
N SER A 139 8.66 -14.63 -5.47
CA SER A 139 8.64 -15.45 -6.69
C SER A 139 10.03 -15.66 -7.26
N ASP A 140 10.95 -14.71 -7.05
CA ASP A 140 12.35 -14.81 -7.43
C ASP A 140 13.02 -16.00 -6.72
N PRO A 141 13.57 -17.00 -7.44
CA PRO A 141 14.10 -18.22 -6.84
C PRO A 141 15.25 -17.97 -5.86
N HIS A 142 16.16 -17.04 -6.18
CA HIS A 142 17.32 -16.74 -5.33
C HIS A 142 16.89 -16.10 -4.01
N LYS A 143 15.98 -15.11 -4.07
CA LYS A 143 15.40 -14.48 -2.88
C LYS A 143 14.60 -15.50 -2.07
N SER A 144 13.75 -16.30 -2.71
CA SER A 144 12.94 -17.32 -2.04
C SER A 144 13.82 -18.34 -1.30
N ALA A 145 14.90 -18.81 -1.93
CA ALA A 145 15.84 -19.73 -1.29
C ALA A 145 16.55 -19.10 -0.08
N ASN A 146 16.93 -17.82 -0.14
CA ASN A 146 17.52 -17.11 0.99
C ASN A 146 16.51 -16.94 2.13
N GLN A 147 15.27 -16.59 1.81
CA GLN A 147 14.21 -16.43 2.80
C GLN A 147 13.89 -17.75 3.53
N ARG A 148 13.81 -18.86 2.79
CA ARG A 148 13.58 -20.19 3.36
C ARG A 148 14.72 -20.63 4.28
N ARG A 149 15.97 -20.40 3.88
CA ARG A 149 17.15 -20.65 4.72
C ARG A 149 17.12 -19.83 6.02
N ALA A 150 16.81 -18.54 5.93
CA ALA A 150 16.67 -17.68 7.10
C ALA A 150 15.54 -18.14 8.04
N LEU A 151 14.41 -18.56 7.49
CA LEU A 151 13.29 -19.09 8.26
C LEU A 151 13.68 -20.39 9.01
N ALA A 152 14.32 -21.33 8.32
CA ALA A 152 14.78 -22.57 8.93
C ALA A 152 15.75 -22.31 10.10
N ALA A 153 16.68 -21.36 9.94
CA ALA A 153 17.62 -20.97 10.99
C ALA A 153 16.93 -20.33 12.22
N GLN A 154 15.81 -19.62 12.02
CA GLN A 154 15.01 -19.07 13.12
C GLN A 154 14.26 -20.15 13.90
N HIS A 155 13.77 -21.18 13.20
CA HIS A 155 13.06 -22.30 13.81
C HIS A 155 13.99 -23.29 14.54
N HIS A 156 15.26 -23.39 14.15
CA HIS A 156 16.25 -24.26 14.83
C HIS A 156 16.82 -23.66 16.13
N ARG A 157 16.57 -22.36 16.39
CA ARG A 157 17.04 -21.64 17.58
C ARG A 157 15.99 -21.52 18.70
N LYS A 158 14.83 -22.15 18.52
CA LYS A 158 13.76 -22.24 19.53
C LYS A 158 13.65 -23.66 20.02
#